data_AF-A0AAU9VZ41-F1
#
_entry.id   AF-A0AAU9VZ41-F1
#
_cell.length_a   1.000
_cell.length_b   1.000
_cell.length_c   1.000
_cell.angle_alpha   90.00
_cell.angle_beta   90.00
_cell.angle_gamma   90.00
#
_symmetry.space_group_name_H-M   'P 1'
#
loop_
_entity.id
_entity.type
_entity.pdbx_description
1 polymer ?
#
loop_
_entity_poly.entity_id
_entity_poly.type
_entity_poly.pdbx_seq_one_letter_code
_entity_poly.pdbx_strand_id
1 'polypeptide(L)'
;SHVDNRYKQGLLRTMLGRAHRLSSSWSHFSDECDRLKTVFSRLKYPKHLIDSATNNFVDSKVCDQQRPLLPTKETDDTIRVVLPFKDQTSENFVKGQLKDLSLKVNTNIQPVFVSRKIDQELNVKEAKPSIVNEQCVVYKYQCDLCDAGYIGYTRGHLHNRVKGHKQQSSAIAKHCKNVHETIPQDLLKCFEVLKKCRNKFDCLLYEMLHIRTL
;
A
#
# COMPACT_ATOMS: atom_id res chain seq x y z
N SER A 1 -3.84 19.63 16.22
CA SER A 1 -4.14 18.47 15.36
C SER A 1 -5.65 18.31 15.23
N HIS A 2 -6.19 18.54 14.03
CA HIS A 2 -7.63 18.49 13.68
C HIS A 2 -8.19 17.06 13.56
N VAL A 3 -7.42 16.04 13.93
CA VAL A 3 -7.84 14.64 13.87
C VAL A 3 -8.77 14.31 15.04
N ASP A 4 -9.87 13.61 14.78
CA ASP A 4 -10.84 13.13 15.78
C ASP A 4 -10.12 12.30 16.87
N ASN A 5 -10.53 12.49 18.12
CA ASN A 5 -9.95 11.84 19.29
C ASN A 5 -9.98 10.30 19.20
N ARG A 6 -10.96 9.71 18.51
CA ARG A 6 -11.05 8.26 18.28
C ARG A 6 -9.83 7.72 17.54
N TYR A 7 -9.37 8.41 16.50
CA TYR A 7 -8.16 8.00 15.77
C TYR A 7 -6.90 8.16 16.62
N LYS A 8 -6.81 9.24 17.40
CA LYS A 8 -5.70 9.46 18.33
C LYS A 8 -5.60 8.35 19.39
N GLN A 9 -6.74 7.95 19.96
CA GLN A 9 -6.83 6.83 20.89
C GLN A 9 -6.48 5.49 20.23
N GLY A 10 -6.98 5.24 19.01
CA GLY A 10 -6.66 4.02 18.26
C GLY A 10 -5.17 3.84 18.02
N LEU A 11 -4.47 4.93 17.66
CA LEU A 11 -3.02 4.92 17.48
C LEU A 11 -2.27 4.64 18.79
N LEU A 12 -2.63 5.34 19.87
CA LEU A 12 -2.05 5.14 21.21
C LEU A 12 -2.20 3.68 21.66
N ARG A 13 -3.41 3.13 21.58
CA ARG A 13 -3.71 1.74 21.96
C ARG A 13 -2.92 0.72 21.13
N THR A 14 -2.77 0.99 19.83
CA THR A 14 -2.02 0.10 18.93
C THR A 14 -0.53 0.10 19.27
N MET A 15 0.05 1.28 19.53
CA MET A 15 1.47 1.39 19.87
C MET A 15 1.77 0.76 21.23
N LEU A 16 0.94 1.03 22.25
CA LEU A 16 1.06 0.38 23.57
C LEU A 16 0.93 -1.15 23.48
N GLY A 17 -0.04 -1.64 22.70
CA GLY A 17 -0.20 -3.07 22.46
C GLY A 17 0.93 -3.73 21.68
N ARG A 18 1.69 -2.96 20.87
CA ARG A 18 2.91 -3.45 20.22
C ARG A 18 4.09 -3.45 21.18
N ALA A 19 4.28 -2.35 21.92
CA ALA A 19 5.31 -2.24 22.95
C ALA A 19 5.24 -3.42 23.92
N HIS A 20 4.06 -3.67 24.51
CA HIS A 20 3.87 -4.78 25.44
C HIS A 20 4.23 -6.15 24.84
N ARG A 21 3.90 -6.41 23.56
CA ARG A 21 4.19 -7.69 22.92
C ARG A 21 5.66 -7.89 22.56
N LEU A 22 6.39 -6.79 22.38
CA LEU A 22 7.81 -6.81 22.01
C LEU A 22 8.73 -6.69 23.22
N SER A 23 8.21 -6.21 24.36
CA SER A 23 8.97 -6.10 25.60
C SER A 23 9.14 -7.46 26.28
N SER A 24 10.38 -7.83 26.59
CA SER A 24 10.71 -9.08 27.28
C SER A 24 10.40 -9.06 28.78
N SER A 25 10.26 -7.88 29.39
CA SER A 25 9.90 -7.71 30.80
C SER A 25 9.03 -6.47 31.01
N TRP A 26 8.37 -6.41 32.17
CA TRP A 26 7.55 -5.26 32.56
C TRP A 26 8.38 -3.97 32.70
N SER A 27 9.64 -4.05 33.12
CA SER A 27 10.54 -2.89 33.17
C SER A 27 10.79 -2.30 31.78
N HIS A 28 11.17 -3.13 30.80
CA HIS A 28 11.35 -2.69 29.41
C HIS A 28 10.06 -2.12 28.80
N PHE A 29 8.91 -2.67 29.19
CA PHE A 29 7.61 -2.14 28.78
C PHE A 29 7.34 -0.75 29.39
N SER A 30 7.66 -0.55 30.66
CA SER A 30 7.51 0.74 31.34
C SER A 30 8.38 1.81 30.69
N ASP A 31 9.65 1.50 30.42
CA ASP A 31 10.58 2.42 29.74
C ASP A 31 10.06 2.80 28.34
N GLU A 32 9.54 1.81 27.60
CA GLU A 32 8.94 2.03 26.30
C GLU A 32 7.65 2.86 26.38
N CYS A 33 6.84 2.69 27.41
CA CYS A 33 5.68 3.55 27.66
C CYS A 33 6.08 5.01 27.87
N ASP A 34 7.13 5.28 28.63
CA ASP A 34 7.62 6.65 28.86
C ASP A 34 8.25 7.25 27.60
N ARG A 35 8.93 6.43 26.79
CA ARG A 35 9.37 6.83 25.45
C ARG A 35 8.19 7.22 24.55
N LEU A 36 7.12 6.42 24.54
CA LEU A 36 5.90 6.70 23.78
C LEU A 36 5.23 8.00 24.28
N LYS A 37 5.10 8.21 25.59
CA LYS A 37 4.57 9.47 26.16
C LYS A 37 5.34 10.68 25.64
N THR A 38 6.67 10.58 25.59
CA THR A 38 7.55 11.63 25.08
C THR A 38 7.30 11.89 23.59
N VAL A 39 7.19 10.85 22.77
CA VAL A 39 6.91 10.97 21.34
C VAL A 39 5.56 11.63 21.09
N PHE A 40 4.49 11.17 21.75
CA PHE A 40 3.16 11.74 21.56
C PHE A 40 3.05 13.19 22.07
N SER A 41 3.78 13.53 23.13
CA SER A 41 3.90 14.92 23.61
C SER A 41 4.54 15.84 22.56
N ARG A 42 5.61 15.37 21.89
CA ARG A 42 6.24 16.12 20.78
C ARG A 42 5.31 16.29 19.59
N LEU A 43 4.45 15.29 19.32
CA LEU A 43 3.39 15.35 18.30
C LEU A 43 2.18 16.22 18.71
N LYS A 44 2.27 16.95 19.84
CA LYS A 44 1.21 17.83 20.36
C LYS A 44 -0.11 17.10 20.64
N TYR A 45 -0.02 15.85 21.10
CA TYR A 45 -1.20 15.15 21.63
C TYR A 45 -1.56 15.70 23.02
N PRO A 46 -2.85 15.77 23.39
CA PRO A 46 -3.25 16.20 24.72
C PRO A 46 -2.70 15.27 25.80
N LYS A 47 -2.03 15.81 26.82
CA LYS A 47 -1.40 15.02 27.90
C LYS A 47 -2.38 14.08 28.60
N HIS A 48 -3.55 14.59 28.98
CA HIS A 48 -4.61 13.79 29.62
C HIS A 48 -5.01 12.56 28.79
N LEU A 49 -4.97 12.66 27.45
CA LEU A 49 -5.33 11.57 26.55
C LEU A 49 -4.25 10.48 26.57
N ILE A 50 -2.98 10.89 26.58
CA ILE A 50 -1.83 9.98 26.63
C ILE A 50 -1.83 9.24 27.97
N ASP A 51 -1.97 9.98 29.07
CA ASP A 51 -1.93 9.43 30.43
C ASP A 51 -3.11 8.48 30.68
N SER A 52 -4.32 8.90 30.29
CA SER A 52 -5.52 8.06 30.39
C SER A 52 -5.40 6.77 29.55
N ALA A 53 -4.93 6.86 28.31
CA ALA A 53 -4.77 5.69 27.45
C ALA A 53 -3.71 4.72 27.99
N THR A 54 -2.63 5.24 28.57
CA THR A 54 -1.54 4.44 29.15
C THR A 54 -2.01 3.72 30.41
N ASN A 55 -2.63 4.45 31.35
CA ASN A 55 -3.10 3.87 32.61
C ASN A 55 -4.17 2.80 32.36
N ASN A 56 -5.18 3.09 31.52
CA ASN A 56 -6.20 2.12 31.15
C ASN A 56 -5.61 0.84 30.52
N PHE A 57 -4.52 0.98 29.74
CA PHE A 57 -3.85 -0.17 29.15
C PHE A 57 -3.08 -0.98 30.19
N VAL A 58 -2.35 -0.31 31.09
CA VAL A 58 -1.62 -0.95 32.19
C VAL A 58 -2.59 -1.68 33.11
N ASP A 59 -3.66 -1.03 33.56
CA ASP A 59 -4.66 -1.63 34.45
C ASP A 59 -5.32 -2.86 33.80
N SER A 60 -5.63 -2.77 32.50
CA SER A 60 -6.14 -3.91 31.74
C SER A 60 -5.16 -5.10 31.70
N LYS A 61 -3.85 -4.85 31.66
CA LYS A 61 -2.83 -5.91 31.56
C LYS A 61 -2.43 -6.50 32.91
N VAL A 62 -2.39 -5.68 33.97
CA VAL A 62 -2.17 -6.15 35.34
C VAL A 62 -3.33 -7.06 35.77
N CYS A 63 -4.57 -6.72 35.40
CA CYS A 63 -5.74 -7.55 35.67
C CYS A 63 -5.71 -8.89 34.89
N ASP A 64 -5.17 -8.90 33.66
CA ASP A 64 -4.99 -10.13 32.87
C ASP A 64 -3.92 -11.06 33.48
N GLN A 65 -2.85 -10.52 34.08
CA GLN A 65 -1.76 -11.30 34.70
C GLN A 65 -2.15 -11.97 36.03
N GLN A 66 -3.16 -11.45 36.73
CA GLN A 66 -3.66 -12.02 37.99
C GLN A 66 -4.67 -13.16 37.79
N ARG A 67 -5.10 -13.44 36.55
CA ARG A 67 -5.86 -14.66 36.28
C ARG A 67 -4.88 -15.84 36.25
N PRO A 68 -5.10 -16.90 37.06
CA PRO A 68 -4.42 -18.15 36.83
C PRO A 68 -4.64 -18.54 35.37
N LEU A 69 -3.56 -18.70 34.63
CA LEU A 69 -3.58 -19.27 33.29
C LEU A 69 -4.15 -20.68 33.44
N LEU A 70 -5.46 -20.83 33.23
CA LEU A 70 -6.02 -22.12 32.90
C LEU A 70 -5.23 -22.60 31.69
N PRO A 71 -4.59 -23.79 31.75
CA PRO A 71 -3.93 -24.35 30.58
C PRO A 71 -5.01 -24.45 29.51
N THR A 72 -4.88 -23.65 28.46
CA THR A 72 -5.73 -23.83 27.29
C THR A 72 -5.22 -25.11 26.67
N LYS A 73 -5.82 -26.23 27.09
CA LYS A 73 -5.73 -27.47 26.32
C LYS A 73 -6.25 -27.08 24.93
N GLU A 74 -5.35 -27.03 23.95
CA GLU A 74 -5.74 -27.07 22.55
C GLU A 74 -6.47 -28.39 22.37
N THR A 75 -7.78 -28.38 22.54
CA THR A 75 -8.62 -29.45 22.02
C THR A 75 -8.72 -29.17 20.53
N ASP A 76 -8.09 -30.05 19.77
CA ASP A 76 -8.00 -30.11 18.29
C ASP A 76 -9.39 -30.19 17.60
N ASP A 77 -10.49 -30.19 18.37
CA ASP A 77 -11.87 -30.29 17.90
C ASP A 77 -12.54 -28.95 17.55
N THR A 78 -11.79 -27.85 17.46
CA THR A 78 -12.37 -26.54 17.11
C THR A 78 -12.48 -26.36 15.59
N ILE A 79 -13.70 -26.43 15.07
CA ILE A 79 -13.98 -26.22 13.64
C ILE A 79 -13.91 -24.72 13.32
N ARG A 80 -12.98 -24.32 12.45
CA ARG A 80 -12.84 -22.93 12.01
C ARG A 80 -13.57 -22.70 10.70
N VAL A 81 -14.49 -21.74 10.68
CA VAL A 81 -15.23 -21.35 9.48
C VAL A 81 -14.71 -20.00 8.99
N VAL A 82 -14.06 -19.99 7.82
CA VAL A 82 -13.55 -18.76 7.23
C VAL A 82 -14.65 -18.08 6.43
N LEU A 83 -14.93 -16.82 6.76
CA LEU A 83 -16.01 -16.04 6.16
C LEU A 83 -15.50 -14.67 5.69
N PRO A 84 -16.03 -14.14 4.58
CA PRO A 84 -15.72 -12.78 4.18
C PRO A 84 -16.31 -11.77 5.16
N PHE A 85 -15.49 -10.82 5.60
CA PHE A 85 -15.96 -9.66 6.36
C PHE A 85 -16.70 -8.69 5.44
N LYS A 86 -17.92 -8.30 5.82
CA LYS A 86 -18.73 -7.28 5.12
C LYS A 86 -18.86 -6.03 5.97
N ASP A 87 -19.47 -6.18 7.15
CA ASP A 87 -19.72 -5.12 8.12
C ASP A 87 -19.94 -5.74 9.51
N GLN A 88 -19.87 -4.90 10.56
CA GLN A 88 -19.99 -5.35 11.94
C GLN A 88 -21.36 -5.95 12.28
N THR A 89 -22.44 -5.47 11.65
CA THR A 89 -23.80 -5.96 11.89
C THR A 89 -23.95 -7.38 11.37
N SER A 90 -23.50 -7.61 10.13
CA SER A 90 -23.43 -8.94 9.50
C SER A 90 -22.53 -9.89 10.30
N GLU A 91 -21.39 -9.40 10.80
CA GLU A 91 -20.47 -10.20 11.63
C GLU A 91 -21.14 -10.69 12.92
N ASN A 92 -21.79 -9.77 13.65
CA ASN A 92 -22.45 -10.08 14.91
C ASN A 92 -23.60 -11.07 14.71
N PHE A 93 -24.36 -10.90 13.63
CA PHE A 93 -25.44 -11.83 13.26
C PHE A 93 -24.91 -13.24 13.02
N VAL A 94 -23.86 -13.40 12.21
CA VAL A 94 -23.28 -14.71 11.90
C VAL A 94 -22.60 -15.34 13.13
N LYS A 95 -21.94 -14.53 13.97
CA LYS A 95 -21.41 -15.00 15.27
C LYS A 95 -22.51 -15.58 16.16
N GLY A 96 -23.68 -14.95 16.20
CA GLY A 96 -24.85 -15.46 16.92
C GLY A 96 -25.28 -16.83 16.39
N GLN A 97 -25.50 -16.94 15.08
CA GLN A 97 -25.94 -18.20 14.46
C GLN A 97 -24.94 -19.34 14.66
N LEU A 98 -23.64 -19.08 14.51
CA LEU A 98 -22.61 -20.10 14.70
C LEU A 98 -22.47 -20.51 16.17
N LYS A 99 -22.75 -19.61 17.12
CA LYS A 99 -22.82 -19.95 18.53
C LYS A 99 -24.01 -20.87 18.82
N ASP A 100 -25.18 -20.58 18.28
CA ASP A 100 -26.37 -21.43 18.43
C ASP A 100 -26.16 -22.81 17.79
N LEU A 101 -25.49 -22.85 16.64
CA LEU A 101 -25.12 -24.09 15.97
C LEU A 101 -24.11 -24.89 16.82
N SER A 102 -23.06 -24.24 17.32
CA SER A 102 -22.04 -24.83 18.20
C SER A 102 -22.67 -25.54 19.40
N LEU A 103 -23.68 -24.92 20.02
CA LEU A 103 -24.44 -25.51 21.12
C LEU A 103 -25.26 -26.74 20.70
N LYS A 104 -25.86 -26.73 19.51
CA LYS A 104 -26.67 -27.86 19.01
C LYS A 104 -25.83 -29.07 18.60
N VAL A 105 -24.66 -28.84 18.02
CA VAL A 105 -23.76 -29.91 17.56
C VAL A 105 -22.71 -30.31 18.60
N ASN A 106 -22.75 -29.70 19.79
CA ASN A 106 -21.79 -29.89 20.88
C ASN A 106 -20.32 -29.85 20.40
N THR A 107 -20.03 -28.95 19.46
CA THR A 107 -18.71 -28.81 18.82
C THR A 107 -18.34 -27.34 18.78
N ASN A 108 -17.11 -27.00 19.14
CA ASN A 108 -16.67 -25.60 19.16
C ASN A 108 -16.48 -25.06 17.73
N ILE A 109 -17.39 -24.19 17.28
CA ILE A 109 -17.29 -23.54 15.97
C ILE A 109 -16.77 -22.11 16.14
N GLN A 110 -15.65 -21.80 15.49
CA GLN A 110 -15.03 -20.47 15.54
C GLN A 110 -15.09 -19.79 14.16
N PRO A 111 -15.86 -18.70 13.99
CA PRO A 111 -15.78 -17.89 12.79
C PRO A 111 -14.47 -17.10 12.71
N VAL A 112 -13.86 -17.11 11.53
CA VAL A 112 -12.69 -16.30 11.19
C VAL A 112 -13.06 -15.40 10.02
N PHE A 113 -13.10 -14.09 10.27
CA PHE A 113 -13.47 -13.11 9.25
C PHE A 113 -12.25 -12.62 8.49
N VAL A 114 -12.29 -12.70 7.15
CA VAL A 114 -11.22 -12.22 6.26
C VAL A 114 -11.75 -11.11 5.35
N SER A 115 -10.99 -10.02 5.23
CA SER A 115 -11.31 -8.97 4.26
C SER A 115 -11.04 -9.46 2.84
N ARG A 116 -11.96 -9.20 1.92
CA ARG A 116 -11.70 -9.41 0.48
C ARG A 116 -10.72 -8.36 -0.01
N LYS A 117 -9.89 -8.72 -0.99
CA LYS A 117 -9.07 -7.72 -1.68
C LYS A 117 -10.00 -6.89 -2.57
N ILE A 118 -9.79 -5.57 -2.59
CA ILE A 118 -10.53 -4.64 -3.47
C ILE A 118 -10.48 -5.10 -4.94
N ASP A 119 -9.36 -5.70 -5.36
CA ASP A 119 -9.17 -6.28 -6.71
C ASP A 119 -10.18 -7.38 -7.07
N GLN A 120 -10.78 -8.05 -6.08
CA GLN A 120 -11.79 -9.09 -6.30
C GLN A 120 -13.21 -8.53 -6.44
N GLU A 121 -13.45 -7.30 -5.96
CA GLU A 121 -14.76 -6.64 -6.02
C GLU A 121 -14.84 -5.63 -7.18
N LEU A 122 -13.71 -5.01 -7.53
CA LEU A 122 -13.59 -4.09 -8.65
C LEU A 122 -13.00 -4.80 -9.87
N ASN A 123 -13.83 -5.58 -10.56
CA ASN A 123 -13.47 -6.20 -11.84
C ASN A 123 -13.35 -5.19 -13.01
N VAL A 124 -13.63 -3.91 -12.77
CA VAL A 124 -13.47 -2.84 -13.77
C VAL A 124 -12.00 -2.44 -13.83
N LYS A 125 -11.20 -3.26 -14.51
CA LYS A 125 -9.86 -2.85 -14.94
C LYS A 125 -10.04 -2.17 -16.29
N GLU A 126 -9.75 -0.87 -16.37
CA GLU A 126 -9.61 -0.21 -17.68
C GLU A 126 -8.63 -1.03 -18.52
N ALA A 127 -9.00 -1.32 -19.77
CA ALA A 127 -8.11 -1.96 -20.73
C ALA A 127 -6.92 -1.03 -20.96
N LYS A 128 -5.83 -1.28 -20.22
CA LYS A 128 -4.61 -0.50 -20.37
C LYS A 128 -4.02 -0.83 -21.74
N PRO A 129 -3.78 0.16 -22.62
CA PRO A 129 -3.01 -0.06 -23.83
C PRO A 129 -1.69 -0.75 -23.49
N SER A 130 -1.21 -1.70 -24.32
CA SER A 130 0.03 -2.45 -24.04
C SER A 130 1.22 -1.54 -23.68
N ILE A 131 1.30 -0.37 -24.34
CA ILE A 131 2.33 0.66 -24.13
C ILE A 131 2.25 1.33 -22.74
N VAL A 132 1.12 1.25 -22.04
CA VAL A 132 0.94 1.81 -20.70
C VAL A 132 1.74 1.02 -19.67
N ASN A 133 2.05 -0.27 -19.90
CA ASN A 133 2.81 -1.09 -18.95
C ASN A 133 4.31 -1.20 -19.26
N GLU A 134 4.81 -0.35 -20.16
CA GLU A 134 6.22 -0.36 -20.55
C GLU A 134 7.02 0.62 -19.70
N GLN A 135 7.74 0.07 -18.72
CA GLN A 135 8.70 0.78 -17.86
C GLN A 135 10.11 0.25 -18.11
N CYS A 136 11.12 1.06 -17.77
CA CYS A 136 12.53 0.73 -18.00
C CYS A 136 12.78 0.33 -19.46
N VAL A 137 12.49 1.22 -20.40
CA VAL A 137 12.61 0.95 -21.84
C VAL A 137 13.50 1.97 -22.54
N VAL A 138 14.17 1.52 -23.58
CA VAL A 138 14.76 2.37 -24.63
C VAL A 138 13.76 2.43 -25.77
N TYR A 139 13.45 3.63 -26.23
CA TYR A 139 12.47 3.89 -27.27
C TYR A 139 13.08 4.75 -28.38
N LYS A 140 12.47 4.65 -29.55
CA LYS A 140 12.70 5.51 -30.71
C LYS A 140 11.48 6.36 -30.94
N TYR A 141 11.69 7.64 -31.17
CA TYR A 141 10.74 8.55 -31.79
C TYR A 141 11.16 8.74 -33.24
N GLN A 142 10.21 8.60 -34.17
CA GLN A 142 10.37 8.95 -35.57
C GLN A 142 9.36 10.03 -35.91
N CYS A 143 9.78 11.13 -36.53
CA CYS A 143 8.85 12.13 -37.02
C CYS A 143 8.11 11.59 -38.25
N ASP A 144 6.79 11.75 -38.30
CA ASP A 144 5.98 11.30 -39.44
C ASP A 144 6.06 12.28 -40.64
N LEU A 145 6.57 13.49 -40.41
CA LEU A 145 6.61 14.58 -41.38
C LEU A 145 8.01 14.85 -41.95
N CYS A 146 9.06 14.21 -41.41
CA CYS A 146 10.42 14.29 -41.92
C CYS A 146 11.30 13.14 -41.39
N ASP A 147 12.55 13.07 -41.84
CA ASP A 147 13.49 12.01 -41.46
C ASP A 147 14.09 12.16 -40.05
N ALA A 148 13.63 13.13 -39.26
CA ALA A 148 14.15 13.36 -37.91
C ALA A 148 13.78 12.21 -36.97
N GLY A 149 14.81 11.66 -36.31
CA GLY A 149 14.68 10.63 -35.28
C GLY A 149 15.24 11.08 -33.94
N TYR A 150 14.68 10.54 -32.85
CA TYR A 150 15.22 10.71 -31.51
C TYR A 150 15.21 9.37 -30.78
N ILE A 151 16.31 9.02 -30.13
CA ILE A 151 16.39 7.85 -29.26
C ILE A 151 16.57 8.32 -27.83
N GLY A 152 15.81 7.70 -26.93
CA GLY A 152 15.87 8.01 -25.52
C GLY A 152 15.48 6.81 -24.66
N TYR A 153 15.85 6.85 -23.38
CA TYR A 153 15.32 5.90 -22.40
C TYR A 153 14.35 6.53 -21.40
N THR A 154 13.59 5.68 -20.71
CA THR A 154 12.80 6.06 -19.53
C THR A 154 12.82 4.93 -18.50
N ARG A 155 13.00 5.29 -17.22
CA ARG A 155 12.76 4.37 -16.10
C ARG A 155 11.28 4.25 -15.77
N GLY A 156 10.54 5.36 -15.86
CA GLY A 156 9.09 5.38 -15.66
C GLY A 156 8.36 4.87 -16.90
N HIS A 157 7.03 4.84 -16.83
CA HIS A 157 6.21 4.40 -17.95
C HIS A 157 6.41 5.25 -19.20
N LEU A 158 6.54 4.61 -20.37
CA LEU A 158 6.70 5.27 -21.66
C LEU A 158 5.58 6.28 -21.95
N HIS A 159 4.32 5.92 -21.67
CA HIS A 159 3.18 6.82 -21.87
C HIS A 159 3.35 8.18 -21.13
N ASN A 160 3.92 8.17 -19.93
CA ASN A 160 4.19 9.41 -19.18
C ASN A 160 5.34 10.20 -19.79
N ARG A 161 6.37 9.50 -20.29
CA ARG A 161 7.48 10.14 -21.00
C ARG A 161 7.00 10.82 -22.29
N VAL A 162 6.14 10.16 -23.06
CA VAL A 162 5.52 10.72 -24.28
C VAL A 162 4.68 11.96 -23.96
N LYS A 163 3.88 11.93 -22.88
CA LYS A 163 3.17 13.13 -22.40
C LYS A 163 4.14 14.28 -22.08
N GLY A 164 5.28 13.99 -21.44
CA GLY A 164 6.32 14.98 -21.17
C GLY A 164 6.89 15.62 -22.44
N HIS A 165 7.01 14.85 -23.52
CA HIS A 165 7.47 15.37 -24.81
C HIS A 165 6.50 16.35 -25.46
N LYS A 166 5.24 16.45 -25.03
CA LYS A 166 4.30 17.50 -25.47
C LYS A 166 4.61 18.89 -24.88
N GLN A 167 5.46 18.97 -23.85
CA GLN A 167 5.85 20.25 -23.27
C GLN A 167 6.78 21.03 -24.21
N GLN A 168 6.55 22.33 -24.36
CA GLN A 168 7.31 23.23 -25.26
C GLN A 168 8.82 23.29 -24.96
N SER A 169 9.25 22.86 -23.78
CA SER A 169 10.66 22.76 -23.40
C SER A 169 11.37 21.56 -24.04
N SER A 170 10.64 20.53 -24.48
CA SER A 170 11.20 19.28 -25.01
C SER A 170 11.80 19.47 -26.41
N ALA A 171 12.82 18.68 -26.74
CA ALA A 171 13.42 18.71 -28.08
C ALA A 171 12.42 18.32 -29.18
N ILE A 172 11.56 17.32 -28.91
CA ILE A 172 10.54 16.85 -29.86
C ILE A 172 9.48 17.93 -30.10
N ALA A 173 8.98 18.59 -29.05
CA ALA A 173 8.00 19.67 -29.20
C ALA A 173 8.59 20.87 -29.94
N LYS A 174 9.84 21.24 -29.63
CA LYS A 174 10.55 22.32 -30.33
C LYS A 174 10.74 22.00 -31.81
N HIS A 175 11.14 20.77 -32.13
CA HIS A 175 11.26 20.31 -33.51
C HIS A 175 9.92 20.42 -34.25
N CYS A 176 8.85 19.81 -33.69
CA CYS A 176 7.53 19.83 -34.30
C CYS A 176 7.04 21.26 -34.54
N LYS A 177 7.20 22.15 -33.55
CA LYS A 177 6.77 23.55 -33.65
C LYS A 177 7.59 24.35 -34.66
N ASN A 178 8.92 24.20 -34.67
CA ASN A 178 9.78 25.05 -35.50
C ASN A 178 9.85 24.58 -36.96
N VAL A 179 9.70 23.28 -37.21
CA VAL A 179 9.83 22.69 -38.55
C VAL A 179 8.47 22.45 -39.21
N HIS A 180 7.44 22.11 -38.42
CA HIS A 180 6.13 21.71 -38.95
C HIS A 180 4.97 22.59 -38.47
N GLU A 181 5.24 23.64 -37.68
CA GLU A 181 4.27 24.60 -37.12
C GLU A 181 3.11 23.97 -36.33
N THR A 182 3.18 22.67 -36.05
CA THR A 182 2.09 21.87 -35.48
C THR A 182 2.66 20.82 -34.54
N ILE A 183 1.92 20.49 -33.49
CA ILE A 183 2.26 19.37 -32.59
C ILE A 183 1.23 18.26 -32.86
N PRO A 184 1.67 17.04 -33.26
CA PRO A 184 0.76 15.93 -33.49
C PRO A 184 -0.10 15.64 -32.25
N GLN A 185 -1.42 15.56 -32.44
CA GLN A 185 -2.35 15.25 -31.33
C GLN A 185 -2.07 13.86 -30.73
N ASP A 186 -1.79 12.89 -31.61
CA ASP A 186 -1.53 11.49 -31.26
C ASP A 186 -0.05 11.12 -31.44
N LEU A 187 0.80 11.81 -30.67
CA LEU A 187 2.25 11.60 -30.68
C LEU A 187 2.64 10.15 -30.32
N LEU A 188 1.76 9.36 -29.70
CA LEU A 188 2.06 7.98 -29.26
C LEU A 188 2.41 7.05 -30.44
N LYS A 189 1.81 7.27 -31.62
CA LYS A 189 2.07 6.45 -32.81
C LYS A 189 3.49 6.60 -33.35
N CYS A 190 4.12 7.74 -33.10
CA CYS A 190 5.48 8.06 -33.50
C CYS A 190 6.54 7.40 -32.60
N PHE A 191 6.14 6.67 -31.55
CA PHE A 191 7.06 6.02 -30.62
C PHE A 191 7.04 4.50 -30.77
N GLU A 192 8.24 3.94 -30.88
CA GLU A 192 8.49 2.50 -30.92
C GLU A 192 9.40 2.11 -29.75
N VAL A 193 9.11 0.98 -29.11
CA VAL A 193 9.99 0.44 -28.06
C VAL A 193 11.06 -0.43 -28.72
N LEU A 194 12.32 -0.03 -28.55
CA LEU A 194 13.46 -0.79 -29.06
C LEU A 194 13.84 -1.94 -28.12
N LYS A 195 13.88 -1.66 -26.81
CA LYS A 195 14.32 -2.64 -25.81
C LYS A 195 13.72 -2.40 -24.43
N LYS A 196 13.26 -3.47 -23.81
CA LYS A 196 12.95 -3.50 -22.37
C LYS A 196 14.18 -3.90 -21.55
N CYS A 197 14.48 -3.11 -20.54
CA CYS A 197 15.66 -3.20 -19.70
C CYS A 197 15.27 -3.57 -18.26
N ARG A 198 16.21 -4.17 -17.51
CA ARG A 198 15.95 -4.57 -16.11
C ARG A 198 16.30 -3.47 -15.13
N ASN A 199 17.32 -2.67 -15.45
CA ASN A 199 17.83 -1.62 -14.58
C ASN A 199 18.23 -0.37 -15.41
N LYS A 200 18.63 0.71 -14.70
CA LYS A 200 19.04 1.97 -15.34
C LYS A 200 20.31 1.82 -16.18
N PHE A 201 21.27 1.01 -15.73
CA PHE A 201 22.53 0.81 -16.43
C PHE A 201 22.31 0.16 -17.79
N ASP A 202 21.47 -0.89 -17.84
CA ASP A 202 21.03 -1.51 -19.09
C ASP A 202 20.40 -0.47 -20.03
N CYS A 203 19.48 0.35 -19.53
CA CYS A 203 18.85 1.41 -20.33
C CYS A 203 19.88 2.35 -20.96
N LEU A 204 20.86 2.82 -20.18
CA LEU A 204 21.89 3.73 -20.67
C LEU A 204 22.79 3.06 -21.70
N LEU A 205 23.20 1.81 -21.46
CA LEU A 205 24.03 1.06 -22.39
C LEU A 205 23.32 0.86 -23.73
N TYR A 206 22.07 0.39 -23.71
CA TYR A 206 21.29 0.17 -24.92
C TYR A 206 20.92 1.48 -25.62
N GLU A 207 20.64 2.56 -24.87
CA GLU A 207 20.45 3.89 -25.45
C GLU A 207 21.70 4.33 -26.22
N MET A 208 22.89 4.25 -25.59
CA MET A 208 24.15 4.61 -26.25
C MET A 208 24.44 3.74 -27.48
N LEU A 209 24.16 2.44 -27.42
CA LEU A 209 24.34 1.54 -28.55
C LEU A 209 23.42 1.92 -29.71
N HIS A 210 22.14 2.19 -29.43
CA HIS A 210 21.18 2.56 -30.46
C HIS A 210 21.44 3.96 -31.05
N ILE A 211 21.92 4.92 -30.25
CA ILE A 211 22.33 6.23 -30.75
C ILE A 211 23.54 6.11 -31.69
N ARG A 212 24.48 5.20 -31.44
CA ARG A 212 25.63 4.96 -32.32
C ARG A 212 25.25 4.36 -33.67
N THR A 213 24.11 3.69 -33.75
CA THR A 213 23.62 3.05 -34.97
C THR A 213 22.69 3.94 -35.80
N LEU A 214 22.41 5.16 -35.33
CA LEU A 214 21.65 6.18 -36.08
C LEU A 214 22.52 6.90 -37.11
#